data_AF-A0AA88YNZ5-F1
#
_entry.id   AF-A0AA88YNZ5-F1
#
_cell.length_a   1.000
_cell.length_b   1.000
_cell.length_c   1.000
_cell.angle_alpha   90.00
_cell.angle_beta   90.00
_cell.angle_gamma   90.00
#
_symmetry.space_group_name_H-M   'P 1'
#
loop_
_entity.id
_entity.type
_entity.pdbx_description
1 polymer ?
#
loop_
_entity_poly.entity_id
_entity_poly.type
_entity_poly.pdbx_seq_one_letter_code
_entity_poly.pdbx_strand_id
1 'polypeptide(L)'
;MLLSKGKRVAVTSTTGISCLQLGKNATTLHHWSGILDGRFSEQKLKETFLTDDLFKEAVLRIRATDCLIIDEIGMASKRTFDLVELACRLARCTNRLFGGLQVIASGDFKQLPPVANYHYCDDGSYCFESDIFKDVFPHHTNLTEVHVFFFLILKANSS
;
A
#
# COMPACT_ATOMS: atom_id res chain seq x y z
N MET A 1 6.29 12.87 14.79
CA MET A 1 6.83 13.82 13.78
C MET A 1 5.83 14.17 12.66
N LEU A 2 5.10 13.20 12.08
CA LEU A 2 4.06 13.47 11.06
C LEU A 2 2.73 13.97 11.67
N LEU A 3 2.24 13.29 12.70
CA LEU A 3 1.02 13.68 13.42
C LEU A 3 1.14 15.06 14.08
N SER A 4 2.33 15.38 14.61
CA SER A 4 2.65 16.69 15.19
C SER A 4 2.67 17.84 14.16
N LYS A 5 2.66 17.53 12.86
CA LYS A 5 2.53 18.50 11.75
C LYS A 5 1.10 18.55 11.18
N GLY A 6 0.12 17.92 11.84
CA GLY A 6 -1.27 17.89 11.39
C GLY A 6 -1.51 17.07 10.12
N LYS A 7 -0.57 16.21 9.72
CA LYS A 7 -0.72 15.33 8.55
C LYS A 7 -1.66 14.17 8.86
N ARG A 8 -2.55 13.85 7.93
CA ARG A 8 -3.46 12.71 8.00
C ARG A 8 -2.72 11.46 7.55
N VAL A 9 -2.43 10.58 8.52
CA VAL A 9 -1.67 9.36 8.31
C VAL A 9 -2.62 8.16 8.29
N ALA A 10 -2.60 7.40 7.21
CA ALA A 10 -3.24 6.09 7.14
C ALA A 10 -2.25 5.01 7.56
N VAL A 11 -2.59 4.24 8.59
CA VAL A 11 -1.80 3.10 9.04
C VAL A 11 -2.44 1.83 8.49
N THR A 12 -1.66 1.05 7.75
CA THR A 12 -2.14 -0.18 7.12
C THR A 12 -1.17 -1.33 7.32
N SER A 13 -1.68 -2.56 7.20
CA SER A 13 -0.86 -3.77 7.10
C SER A 13 -1.44 -4.74 6.07
N THR A 14 -0.64 -5.69 5.61
CA THR A 14 -1.06 -6.72 4.65
C THR A 14 -2.02 -7.76 5.26
N THR A 15 -1.98 -7.98 6.58
CA THR A 15 -2.87 -8.92 7.28
C THR A 15 -3.75 -8.26 8.36
N GLY A 16 -4.90 -8.88 8.64
CA GLY A 16 -5.81 -8.40 9.68
C GLY A 16 -5.24 -8.51 11.11
N ILE A 17 -4.45 -9.56 11.38
CA ILE A 17 -3.84 -9.76 12.71
C ILE A 17 -2.79 -8.67 12.98
N SER A 18 -1.95 -8.35 11.99
CA SER A 18 -0.96 -7.27 12.10
C SER A 18 -1.62 -5.89 12.32
N CYS A 19 -2.77 -5.62 11.69
CA CYS A 19 -3.54 -4.40 11.97
C CYS A 19 -3.95 -4.27 13.44
N LEU A 20 -4.33 -5.37 14.11
CA LEU A 20 -4.70 -5.32 15.53
C LEU A 20 -3.53 -4.88 16.41
N GLN A 21 -2.30 -5.22 16.03
CA GLN A 21 -1.08 -4.85 16.73
C GLN A 21 -0.71 -3.37 16.52
N LEU A 22 -1.01 -2.81 15.34
CA LEU A 22 -0.77 -1.41 15.00
C LEU A 22 -1.78 -0.42 15.64
N GLY A 23 -2.88 -0.93 16.18
CA GLY A 23 -3.85 -0.18 16.98
C GLY A 23 -5.19 0.06 16.28
N LYS A 24 -6.12 0.72 17.00
CA LYS A 24 -7.56 0.79 16.66
C LYS A 24 -7.90 1.40 15.29
N ASN A 25 -7.02 2.25 14.75
CA ASN A 25 -7.25 2.95 13.49
C ASN A 25 -6.51 2.31 12.31
N ALA A 26 -5.78 1.22 12.54
CA ALA A 26 -5.12 0.48 11.48
C ALA A 26 -6.14 -0.39 10.73
N THR A 27 -5.97 -0.51 9.42
CA THR A 27 -6.83 -1.33 8.57
C THR A 27 -6.00 -2.07 7.53
N THR A 28 -6.53 -3.14 6.94
CA THR A 28 -5.77 -3.87 5.94
C THR A 28 -5.54 -3.01 4.70
N LEU A 29 -4.40 -3.16 4.04
CA LEU A 29 -4.06 -2.42 2.81
C LEU A 29 -5.14 -2.62 1.73
N HIS A 30 -5.67 -3.83 1.65
CA HIS A 30 -6.79 -4.25 0.82
C HIS A 30 -8.06 -3.42 1.07
N HIS A 31 -8.50 -3.33 2.33
CA HIS A 31 -9.68 -2.56 2.70
C HIS A 31 -9.44 -1.06 2.53
N TRP A 32 -8.28 -0.57 2.97
CA TRP A 32 -7.93 0.85 2.89
C TRP A 32 -7.97 1.37 1.45
N SER A 33 -7.33 0.65 0.53
CA SER A 33 -7.21 1.06 -0.87
C SER A 33 -8.49 0.84 -1.66
N GLY A 34 -9.40 -0.01 -1.18
CA GLY A 34 -10.65 -0.34 -1.89
C GLY A 34 -10.47 -1.39 -2.99
N ILE A 35 -9.35 -2.12 -3.03
CA ILE A 35 -9.15 -3.21 -4.00
C ILE A 35 -9.88 -4.51 -3.61
N LEU A 36 -10.54 -4.52 -2.44
CA LEU A 36 -11.21 -5.69 -1.85
C LEU A 36 -10.23 -6.88 -1.72
N ASP A 37 -10.59 -8.03 -2.28
CA ASP A 37 -9.80 -9.27 -2.34
C ASP A 37 -8.78 -9.28 -3.51
N GLY A 38 -8.55 -8.14 -4.18
CA GLY A 38 -7.65 -8.06 -5.33
C GLY A 38 -8.25 -8.64 -6.63
N ARG A 39 -9.54 -8.99 -6.63
CA ARG A 39 -10.20 -9.63 -7.80
C ARG A 39 -10.31 -8.76 -9.04
N PHE A 40 -10.22 -7.45 -8.88
CA PHE A 40 -10.47 -6.53 -9.98
C PHE A 40 -9.26 -6.46 -10.92
N SER A 41 -9.53 -6.42 -12.22
CA SER A 41 -8.53 -6.02 -13.21
C SER A 41 -8.30 -4.52 -13.12
N GLU A 42 -7.16 -4.04 -13.63
CA GLU A 42 -6.87 -2.61 -13.71
C GLU A 42 -7.96 -1.82 -14.45
N GLN A 43 -8.49 -2.39 -15.54
CA GLN A 43 -9.58 -1.77 -16.29
C GLN A 43 -10.84 -1.67 -15.43
N LYS A 44 -11.20 -2.76 -14.74
CA LYS A 44 -12.38 -2.74 -13.89
C LYS A 44 -12.23 -1.73 -12.74
N LEU A 45 -11.03 -1.64 -12.16
CA LEU A 45 -10.72 -0.66 -11.12
C LEU A 45 -10.87 0.78 -11.62
N LYS A 46 -10.40 1.08 -12.84
CA LYS A 46 -10.57 2.39 -13.49
C LYS A 46 -12.03 2.76 -13.68
N GLU A 47 -12.86 1.80 -14.11
CA GLU A 47 -14.29 2.00 -14.29
C GLU A 47 -14.99 2.23 -12.94
N THR A 48 -14.74 1.38 -11.95
CA THR A 48 -15.47 1.39 -10.68
C THR A 48 -15.10 2.59 -9.80
N PHE A 49 -13.82 2.98 -9.72
CA PHE A 49 -13.39 4.12 -8.89
C PHE A 49 -14.00 5.45 -9.33
N LEU A 50 -14.46 5.54 -10.58
CA LEU A 50 -15.07 6.75 -11.13
C LEU A 50 -16.60 6.74 -11.07
N THR A 51 -17.23 5.57 -11.00
CA THR A 51 -18.67 5.43 -11.28
C THR A 51 -19.48 4.70 -10.21
N ASP A 52 -18.82 3.91 -9.35
CA ASP A 52 -19.50 3.02 -8.41
C ASP A 52 -19.40 3.55 -6.97
N ASP A 53 -20.58 3.79 -6.38
CA ASP A 53 -20.70 4.28 -5.00
C ASP A 53 -20.05 3.35 -3.96
N LEU A 54 -19.88 2.06 -4.28
CA LEU A 54 -19.19 1.09 -3.42
C LEU A 54 -17.75 1.53 -3.07
N PHE A 55 -17.07 2.23 -3.98
CA PHE A 55 -15.67 2.63 -3.82
C PHE A 55 -15.53 4.07 -3.32
N LYS A 56 -16.64 4.80 -3.18
CA LYS A 56 -16.65 6.21 -2.78
C LYS A 56 -15.93 6.46 -1.45
N GLU A 57 -16.15 5.59 -0.47
CA GLU A 57 -15.49 5.69 0.83
C GLU A 57 -13.97 5.46 0.75
N ALA A 58 -13.52 4.52 -0.09
CA ALA A 58 -12.10 4.32 -0.35
C ALA A 58 -11.48 5.53 -1.03
N VAL A 59 -12.15 6.09 -2.05
CA VAL A 59 -11.71 7.30 -2.76
C VAL A 59 -11.60 8.48 -1.81
N LEU A 60 -12.61 8.74 -0.97
CA LEU A 60 -12.59 9.83 0.01
C LEU A 60 -11.45 9.66 1.02
N ARG A 61 -11.25 8.44 1.53
CA ARG A 61 -10.17 8.13 2.47
C ARG A 61 -8.79 8.34 1.85
N ILE A 62 -8.56 7.89 0.62
CA ILE A 62 -7.29 8.09 -0.10
C ILE A 62 -7.05 9.59 -0.36
N ARG A 63 -8.07 10.34 -0.81
CA ARG A 63 -7.99 11.80 -1.01
C ARG A 63 -7.66 12.54 0.29
N ALA A 64 -8.22 12.07 1.41
CA ALA A 64 -7.97 12.64 2.73
C ALA A 64 -6.63 12.19 3.34
N THR A 65 -5.88 11.27 2.74
CA THR A 65 -4.60 10.81 3.28
C THR A 65 -3.48 11.71 2.75
N ASP A 66 -2.51 12.01 3.61
CA ASP A 66 -1.26 12.68 3.23
C ASP A 66 -0.06 11.71 3.25
N CYS A 67 -0.09 10.73 4.17
CA CYS A 67 0.94 9.70 4.31
C CYS A 67 0.30 8.32 4.49
N LEU A 68 0.74 7.34 3.71
CA LEU A 68 0.38 5.93 3.84
C LEU A 68 1.53 5.16 4.48
N ILE A 69 1.25 4.47 5.58
CA ILE A 69 2.15 3.51 6.20
C ILE A 69 1.66 2.10 5.84
N ILE A 70 2.56 1.28 5.29
CA ILE A 70 2.31 -0.11 4.92
C ILE A 70 3.23 -0.99 5.75
N ASP A 71 2.70 -1.65 6.76
CA ASP A 71 3.43 -2.67 7.50
C ASP A 71 3.27 -4.05 6.86
N GLU A 72 4.22 -4.93 7.14
CA GLU A 72 4.30 -6.27 6.54
C GLU A 72 4.26 -6.28 4.99
N ILE A 73 4.94 -5.31 4.36
CA ILE A 73 5.00 -5.20 2.89
C ILE A 73 5.61 -6.45 2.21
N GLY A 74 6.37 -7.26 2.97
CA GLY A 74 6.92 -8.53 2.51
C GLY A 74 5.87 -9.52 1.97
N MET A 75 4.67 -9.47 2.54
CA MET A 75 3.55 -10.33 2.13
C MET A 75 2.69 -9.73 1.00
N ALA A 76 2.96 -8.50 0.55
CA ALA A 76 2.26 -7.90 -0.57
C ALA A 76 2.83 -8.43 -1.90
N SER A 77 1.96 -8.98 -2.74
CA SER A 77 2.34 -9.36 -4.10
C SER A 77 2.61 -8.15 -4.98
N LYS A 78 3.36 -8.35 -6.07
CA LYS A 78 3.54 -7.38 -7.17
C LYS A 78 2.21 -6.83 -7.63
N ARG A 79 1.26 -7.73 -7.92
CA ARG A 79 -0.08 -7.35 -8.37
C ARG A 79 -0.80 -6.48 -7.35
N THR A 80 -0.80 -6.88 -6.08
CA THR A 80 -1.45 -6.10 -5.01
C THR A 80 -0.83 -4.71 -4.91
N PHE A 81 0.50 -4.62 -4.93
CA PHE A 81 1.22 -3.35 -4.90
C PHE A 81 0.83 -2.42 -6.07
N ASP A 82 0.81 -2.96 -7.29
CA ASP A 82 0.47 -2.21 -8.50
C ASP A 82 -1.01 -1.75 -8.50
N LEU A 83 -1.93 -2.59 -8.03
CA LEU A 83 -3.35 -2.23 -7.91
C LEU A 83 -3.58 -1.13 -6.87
N VAL A 84 -2.89 -1.19 -5.73
CA VAL A 84 -2.97 -0.14 -4.71
C VAL A 84 -2.43 1.19 -5.25
N GLU A 85 -1.30 1.15 -5.96
CA GLU A 85 -0.73 2.33 -6.60
C GLU A 85 -1.72 2.96 -7.58
N LEU A 86 -2.31 2.14 -8.46
CA LEU A 86 -3.31 2.57 -9.43
C LEU A 86 -4.54 3.16 -8.72
N ALA A 87 -5.06 2.49 -7.68
CA ALA A 87 -6.18 3.00 -6.88
C ALA A 87 -5.90 4.41 -6.34
N CYS A 88 -4.67 4.65 -5.87
CA CYS A 88 -4.26 5.96 -5.36
C CYS A 88 -4.23 7.04 -6.45
N ARG A 89 -3.69 6.73 -7.63
CA ARG A 89 -3.70 7.64 -8.79
C ARG A 89 -5.11 7.98 -9.24
N LEU A 90 -5.98 6.97 -9.33
CA LEU A 90 -7.38 7.13 -9.72
C LEU A 90 -8.15 7.99 -8.72
N ALA A 91 -8.06 7.66 -7.43
CA ALA A 91 -8.73 8.41 -6.38
C ALA A 91 -8.28 9.87 -6.35
N ARG A 92 -6.99 10.17 -6.56
CA ARG A 92 -6.43 11.53 -6.48
C ARG A 92 -6.38 12.25 -7.84
N CYS A 93 -6.89 11.62 -8.90
CA CYS A 93 -6.94 12.15 -10.26
C CYS A 93 -5.59 12.73 -10.74
N THR A 94 -4.50 11.97 -10.53
CA THR A 94 -3.14 12.41 -10.87
C THR A 94 -2.29 11.24 -11.36
N ASN A 95 -1.28 11.54 -12.18
CA ASN A 95 -0.31 10.56 -12.69
C ASN A 95 0.91 10.37 -11.77
N ARG A 96 0.99 11.10 -10.65
CA ARG A 96 2.06 10.92 -9.66
C ARG A 96 1.93 9.55 -9.00
N LEU A 97 3.05 8.85 -8.79
CA LEU A 97 3.08 7.55 -8.10
C LEU A 97 2.34 7.63 -6.77
N PHE A 98 1.51 6.62 -6.47
CA PHE A 98 0.64 6.59 -5.29
C PHE A 98 -0.24 7.85 -5.14
N GLY A 99 -0.57 8.51 -6.23
CA GLY A 99 -1.30 9.77 -6.25
C GLY A 99 -0.56 10.92 -5.54
N GLY A 100 0.76 10.83 -5.38
CA GLY A 100 1.57 11.82 -4.66
C GLY A 100 1.50 11.71 -3.13
N LEU A 101 1.02 10.59 -2.59
CA LEU A 101 1.10 10.29 -1.16
C LEU A 101 2.56 10.08 -0.74
N GLN A 102 2.90 10.49 0.49
CA GLN A 102 4.11 9.99 1.12
C GLN A 102 3.87 8.52 1.48
N VAL A 103 4.66 7.61 0.92
CA VAL A 103 4.58 6.18 1.27
C VAL A 103 5.75 5.82 2.18
N ILE A 104 5.44 5.12 3.27
CA ILE A 104 6.39 4.50 4.19
C ILE A 104 6.03 3.04 4.27
N ALA A 105 6.99 2.15 4.05
CA ALA A 105 6.75 0.72 4.13
C ALA A 105 7.72 0.05 5.11
N SER A 106 7.23 -0.99 5.77
CA SER A 106 7.95 -1.82 6.72
C SER A 106 7.65 -3.29 6.43
N GLY A 107 8.62 -4.16 6.62
CA GLY A 107 8.43 -5.61 6.50
C GLY A 107 9.75 -6.36 6.34
N ASP A 108 9.68 -7.68 6.14
CA ASP A 108 10.84 -8.53 5.86
C ASP A 108 10.51 -9.55 4.77
N PHE A 109 11.16 -9.42 3.62
CA PHE A 109 10.96 -10.31 2.47
C PHE A 109 11.46 -11.73 2.69
N LYS A 110 12.18 -12.01 3.79
CA LYS A 110 12.68 -13.34 4.14
C LYS A 110 11.76 -14.12 5.08
N GLN A 111 10.72 -13.49 5.63
CA GLN A 111 9.80 -14.15 6.57
C GLN A 111 8.75 -14.98 5.86
N LEU A 112 7.74 -14.32 5.29
CA LEU A 112 6.65 -14.97 4.56
C LEU A 112 6.54 -14.40 3.14
N PRO A 113 6.49 -15.26 2.11
CA PRO A 113 6.25 -14.81 0.75
C PRO A 113 4.80 -14.35 0.57
N PRO A 114 4.51 -13.56 -0.47
CA PRO A 114 3.14 -13.29 -0.90
C PRO A 114 2.38 -14.58 -1.22
N VAL A 115 1.07 -14.56 -0.98
CA VAL A 115 0.19 -15.68 -1.33
C VAL A 115 -0.32 -15.49 -2.74
N ALA A 116 0.01 -16.42 -3.64
CA ALA A 116 -0.47 -16.41 -5.02
C ALA A 116 -1.99 -16.60 -5.09
N ASN A 117 -2.63 -15.92 -6.03
CA ASN A 117 -4.03 -16.08 -6.38
C ASN A 117 -4.20 -16.11 -7.90
N TYR A 118 -3.99 -17.29 -8.49
CA TYR A 118 -4.03 -17.50 -9.93
C TYR A 118 -5.40 -17.20 -10.57
N HIS A 119 -6.50 -17.28 -9.80
CA HIS A 119 -7.82 -16.89 -10.30
C HIS A 119 -7.88 -15.42 -10.73
N TYR A 120 -7.05 -14.57 -10.12
CA TYR A 120 -6.97 -13.15 -10.42
C TYR A 120 -5.66 -12.78 -11.09
N CYS A 121 -4.95 -13.72 -11.71
CA CYS A 121 -3.64 -13.47 -12.31
C CYS A 121 -2.63 -12.84 -11.33
N ASP A 122 -2.65 -13.29 -10.08
CA ASP A 122 -1.60 -13.02 -9.09
C ASP A 122 -0.75 -14.28 -8.95
N ASP A 123 0.48 -14.23 -9.43
CA ASP A 123 1.43 -15.35 -9.36
C ASP A 123 2.22 -15.39 -8.04
N GLY A 124 1.97 -14.44 -7.13
CA GLY A 124 2.69 -14.34 -5.86
C GLY A 124 4.09 -13.76 -5.99
N SER A 125 4.43 -13.14 -7.13
CA SER A 125 5.67 -12.37 -7.26
C SER A 125 5.78 -11.31 -6.17
N TYR A 126 6.98 -11.04 -5.67
CA TYR A 126 7.18 -10.04 -4.62
C TYR A 126 6.93 -8.62 -5.12
N CYS A 127 6.45 -7.74 -4.24
CA CYS A 127 6.21 -6.35 -4.62
C CYS A 127 7.47 -5.61 -5.12
N PHE A 128 8.67 -6.00 -4.69
CA PHE A 128 9.92 -5.42 -5.19
C PHE A 128 10.24 -5.76 -6.65
N GLU A 129 9.54 -6.73 -7.23
CA GLU A 129 9.61 -7.10 -8.65
C GLU A 129 8.71 -6.22 -9.52
N SER A 130 7.97 -5.28 -8.92
CA SER A 130 7.27 -4.23 -9.67
C SER A 130 8.25 -3.22 -10.26
N ASP A 131 8.01 -2.83 -11.52
CA ASP A 131 8.83 -1.86 -12.23
C ASP A 131 8.85 -0.49 -11.52
N ILE A 132 7.76 -0.15 -10.82
CA ILE A 132 7.62 1.12 -10.10
C ILE A 132 8.19 1.07 -8.67
N PHE A 133 8.58 -0.10 -8.15
CA PHE A 133 8.97 -0.24 -6.75
C PHE A 133 10.15 0.65 -6.38
N LYS A 134 11.18 0.69 -7.22
CA LYS A 134 12.38 1.52 -7.00
C LYS A 134 12.07 3.02 -7.04
N ASP A 135 11.12 3.42 -7.87
CA ASP A 135 10.72 4.82 -8.01
C ASP A 135 9.85 5.29 -6.84
N VAL A 136 9.00 4.39 -6.31
CA VAL A 136 8.22 4.63 -5.09
C VAL A 136 9.13 4.69 -3.86
N PHE A 137 10.17 3.86 -3.84
CA PHE A 137 11.06 3.65 -2.71
C PHE A 137 12.53 3.92 -3.03
N PRO A 138 12.90 5.18 -3.30
CA PRO A 138 14.28 5.52 -3.64
C PRO A 138 15.24 5.38 -2.45
N HIS A 139 14.76 5.47 -1.21
CA HIS A 139 15.57 5.25 -0.02
C HIS A 139 15.12 3.97 0.71
N HIS A 140 16.07 3.06 0.88
CA HIS A 140 15.90 1.85 1.67
C HIS A 140 16.93 1.86 2.81
N THR A 141 16.52 1.48 4.00
CA THR A 141 17.43 1.35 5.14
C THR A 141 17.22 -0.03 5.77
N ASN A 142 18.32 -0.78 5.85
CA ASN A 142 18.35 -2.05 6.57
C ASN A 142 18.67 -1.73 8.03
N LEU A 143 17.80 -2.12 8.95
CA LEU A 143 18.10 -2.01 10.37
C LEU A 143 19.03 -3.18 10.75
N THR A 144 20.22 -2.86 11.24
CA THR A 144 21.30 -3.82 11.50
C THR A 144 21.40 -4.26 12.96
N GLU A 145 20.77 -3.53 13.89
CA GLU A 145 20.67 -3.95 15.29
C GLU A 145 19.46 -4.86 15.49
N VAL A 146 19.74 -6.11 15.87
CA VAL A 146 18.71 -7.14 16.04
C VAL A 146 18.04 -6.98 17.39
N HIS A 147 16.88 -6.32 17.41
CA HIS A 147 15.93 -6.45 18.51
C HIS A 147 14.72 -7.31 18.10
N VAL A 148 14.22 -7.19 16.86
CA VAL A 148 13.39 -8.11 16.04
C VAL A 148 13.52 -7.58 14.58
N PHE A 149 13.55 -8.41 13.54
CA PHE A 149 13.82 -8.00 12.14
C PHE A 149 12.87 -6.89 11.62
N PHE A 150 13.42 -5.81 11.06
CA PHE A 150 12.66 -4.75 10.38
C PHE A 150 13.46 -4.23 9.17
N PHE A 151 12.87 -4.23 7.96
CA PHE A 151 13.29 -3.30 6.90
C PHE A 151 12.40 -2.07 6.99
N LEU A 152 13.01 -0.88 6.96
CA LEU A 152 12.29 0.39 6.92
C LEU A 152 12.58 1.06 5.58
N ILE A 153 11.57 1.12 4.73
CA ILE A 153 11.63 1.80 3.45
C ILE A 153 11.03 3.19 3.65
N LEU A 154 11.90 4.20 3.68
CA LEU A 154 11.50 5.59 3.94
C LEU A 154 11.45 6.40 2.65
N LYS A 155 10.26 6.93 2.38
CA LYS A 155 10.01 8.19 1.66
C LYS A 155 10.00 8.10 0.12
N ALA A 156 8.78 8.05 -0.41
CA ALA A 156 8.46 8.60 -1.72
C ALA A 156 8.55 10.14 -1.67
N ASN A 157 9.27 10.75 -2.62
CA ASN A 157 9.47 12.20 -2.69
C ASN A 157 8.14 12.94 -2.94
N SER A 158 7.82 13.90 -2.07
CA SER A 158 6.88 14.96 -2.35
C SER A 158 7.59 16.06 -3.14
N SER A 159 7.46 16.04 -4.47
CA SER A 159 7.77 17.19 -5.33
C SER A 159 6.60 18.17 -5.38
#